data_AF-A0A4Q2D2I0-F1
#
_entry.id   AF-A0A4Q2D2I0-F1
#
_cell.length_a   1.000
_cell.length_b   1.000
_cell.length_c   1.000
_cell.angle_alpha   90.00
_cell.angle_beta   90.00
_cell.angle_gamma   90.00
#
_symmetry.space_group_name_H-M   'P 1'
#
loop_
_entity.id
_entity.type
_entity.pdbx_description
1 polymer ?
#
loop_
_entity_poly.entity_id
_entity_poly.type
_entity_poly.pdbx_seq_one_letter_code
_entity_poly.pdbx_strand_id
1 'polypeptide(L)'
;MGNKSCEEYKTMFNGYAEMAQYDEVYLLRKYQEGLNKPLRDKVLGTYPAPEKLKDWKERALNLDRAWRKSQTKRNVKPEVKPFTPYRKPEPKRDPNAMDIDRISVEEQQDLMKTGSCFYCKEKGHMAKNCPKKGRMPARDLKKPERRNINFARTEESQDGVEDAYNEVQKALSSLSEENYQKFQDLQTQRGGF
;
A
#
# COMPACT_ATOMS: atom_id res chain seq x y z
N MET A 1 18.09 -23.57 4.57
CA MET A 1 17.00 -24.48 4.96
C MET A 1 15.72 -23.96 4.32
N GLY A 2 15.51 -24.36 3.07
CA GLY A 2 14.61 -23.69 2.13
C GLY A 2 13.37 -24.52 1.81
N ASN A 3 12.27 -23.80 1.62
CA ASN A 3 11.00 -24.17 0.97
C ASN A 3 10.17 -25.35 1.50
N LYS A 4 10.64 -26.11 2.49
CA LYS A 4 9.83 -27.18 3.09
C LYS A 4 8.60 -26.58 3.77
N SER A 5 7.45 -27.21 3.54
CA SER A 5 6.19 -26.81 4.17
C SER A 5 6.28 -26.95 5.68
N CYS A 6 5.57 -26.10 6.42
CA CYS A 6 5.45 -26.26 7.87
C CYS A 6 4.89 -27.65 8.24
N GLU A 7 4.07 -28.23 7.36
CA GLU A 7 3.48 -29.55 7.50
C GLU A 7 4.48 -30.69 7.36
N GLU A 8 5.37 -30.62 6.37
CA GLU A 8 6.47 -31.58 6.19
C GLU A 8 7.47 -31.50 7.34
N TYR A 9 7.73 -30.29 7.84
CA TYR A 9 8.58 -30.13 9.01
C TYR A 9 7.94 -30.75 10.26
N LYS A 10 6.62 -30.59 10.43
CA LYS A 10 5.87 -31.20 11.54
C LYS A 10 5.92 -32.73 11.49
N THR A 11 5.74 -33.35 10.32
CA THR A 11 5.76 -34.82 10.21
C THR A 11 7.14 -35.39 10.51
N MET A 12 8.20 -34.81 9.93
CA MET A 12 9.57 -35.21 10.22
C MET A 12 9.90 -35.04 11.71
N PHE A 13 9.50 -33.91 12.30
CA PHE A 13 9.74 -33.61 13.72
C PHE A 13 9.02 -34.58 14.65
N ASN A 14 7.80 -35.01 14.33
CA ASN A 14 7.08 -36.02 15.10
C ASN A 14 7.81 -37.38 15.08
N GLY A 15 8.29 -37.81 13.91
CA GLY A 15 9.07 -39.05 13.81
C GLY A 15 10.36 -39.01 14.65
N TYR A 16 11.07 -37.87 14.65
CA TYR A 16 12.24 -37.70 15.50
C TYR A 16 11.89 -37.60 17.00
N ALA A 17 10.75 -37.01 17.34
CA ALA A 17 10.28 -36.91 18.73
C ALA A 17 9.92 -38.29 19.31
N GLU A 18 9.28 -39.15 18.51
CA GLU A 18 8.94 -40.52 18.90
C GLU A 18 10.18 -41.38 19.15
N MET A 19 11.22 -41.23 18.32
CA MET A 19 12.46 -42.00 18.49
C MET A 19 13.28 -41.55 19.70
N ALA A 20 13.18 -40.29 20.10
CA ALA A 20 14.13 -39.69 21.01
C ALA A 20 13.64 -39.53 22.46
N GLN A 21 12.34 -39.75 22.73
CA GLN A 21 11.73 -39.70 24.07
C GLN A 21 12.16 -38.47 24.90
N TYR A 22 12.35 -37.31 24.25
CA TYR A 22 12.77 -36.08 24.92
C TYR A 22 11.60 -35.34 25.56
N ASP A 23 11.93 -34.49 26.55
CA ASP A 23 11.00 -33.59 27.22
C ASP A 23 10.36 -32.58 26.24
N GLU A 24 9.08 -32.29 26.46
CA GLU A 24 8.25 -31.44 25.59
C GLU A 24 8.82 -30.02 25.48
N VAL A 25 9.44 -29.52 26.54
CA VAL A 25 10.08 -28.19 26.58
C VAL A 25 11.30 -28.12 25.66
N TYR A 26 12.11 -29.17 25.62
CA TYR A 26 13.27 -29.25 24.72
C TYR A 26 12.82 -29.39 23.26
N LEU A 27 11.78 -30.20 23.02
CA LEU A 27 11.16 -30.35 21.71
C LEU A 27 10.58 -29.02 21.22
N LEU A 28 9.93 -28.25 22.10
CA LEU A 28 9.41 -26.93 21.77
C LEU A 28 10.52 -25.98 21.31
N ARG A 29 11.63 -25.89 22.06
CA ARG A 29 12.75 -25.02 21.69
C ARG A 29 13.35 -25.42 20.34
N LYS A 30 13.53 -26.71 20.11
CA LYS A 30 14.04 -27.22 18.82
C LYS A 30 13.08 -26.96 17.66
N TYR A 31 11.79 -27.07 17.91
CA TYR A 31 10.76 -26.74 16.93
C TYR A 31 10.78 -25.25 16.58
N GLN A 32 10.93 -24.36 17.57
CA GLN A 32 11.07 -22.92 17.34
C GLN A 32 12.36 -22.55 16.58
N GLU A 33 13.48 -23.22 16.87
CA GLU A 33 14.77 -23.00 16.19
C GLU A 33 14.74 -23.46 14.72
N GLY A 34 14.04 -24.56 14.42
CA GLY A 34 13.98 -25.12 13.06
C GLY A 34 12.87 -24.55 12.16
N LEU A 35 11.94 -23.77 12.72
CA LEU A 35 10.89 -23.10 11.94
C LEU A 35 11.45 -21.90 11.15
N ASN A 36 10.82 -21.57 10.02
CA ASN A 36 11.21 -20.41 9.23
C ASN A 36 11.07 -19.11 10.06
N LYS A 37 12.13 -18.29 10.12
CA LYS A 37 12.18 -17.04 10.93
C LYS A 37 10.90 -16.18 10.82
N PRO A 38 10.44 -15.78 9.61
CA PRO A 38 9.19 -15.03 9.44
C PRO A 38 7.92 -15.74 9.91
N LEU A 39 7.86 -17.08 9.90
CA LEU A 39 6.72 -17.81 10.45
C LEU A 39 6.78 -17.85 11.97
N ARG A 40 7.95 -18.11 12.54
CA ARG A 40 8.17 -18.10 13.99
C ARG A 40 7.83 -16.74 14.60
N ASP A 41 8.34 -15.66 14.01
CA ASP A 41 8.13 -14.31 14.55
C ASP A 41 6.64 -13.91 14.48
N LYS A 42 5.91 -14.38 13.46
CA LYS A 42 4.45 -14.22 13.39
C LYS A 42 3.70 -15.04 14.44
N VAL A 43 4.16 -16.24 14.76
CA VAL A 43 3.54 -17.05 15.84
C VAL A 43 3.75 -16.36 17.18
N LEU A 44 4.96 -15.86 17.46
CA LEU A 44 5.26 -15.10 18.69
C LEU A 44 4.43 -13.81 18.80
N GLY A 45 4.20 -13.12 17.68
CA GLY A 45 3.38 -11.91 17.65
C GLY A 45 1.87 -12.16 17.73
N THR A 46 1.42 -13.42 17.81
CA THR A 46 -0.02 -13.71 17.94
C THR A 46 -0.46 -13.83 19.39
N TYR A 47 -1.62 -13.28 19.70
CA TYR A 47 -2.26 -13.40 21.02
C TYR A 47 -3.38 -14.45 20.99
N PRO A 48 -3.49 -15.33 21.99
CA PRO A 48 -2.56 -15.56 23.11
C PRO A 48 -1.25 -16.23 22.66
N ALA A 49 -0.15 -15.93 23.36
CA ALA A 49 1.16 -16.51 23.06
C ALA A 49 1.11 -18.04 23.31
N PRO A 50 1.38 -18.88 22.29
CA PRO A 50 1.36 -20.31 22.49
C PRO A 50 2.56 -20.73 23.34
N GLU A 51 2.33 -21.53 24.38
CA GLU A 51 3.40 -22.07 25.24
C GLU A 51 3.59 -23.57 25.05
N LYS A 52 2.58 -24.28 24.54
CA LYS A 52 2.61 -25.73 24.35
C LYS A 52 3.06 -26.13 22.95
N LEU A 53 3.70 -27.29 22.83
CA LEU A 53 4.16 -27.82 21.53
C LEU A 53 3.01 -28.00 20.54
N LYS A 54 1.84 -28.44 21.03
CA LYS A 54 0.64 -28.63 20.22
C LYS A 54 0.14 -27.31 19.63
N ASP A 55 0.01 -26.28 20.47
CA ASP A 55 -0.51 -24.97 20.06
C ASP A 55 0.43 -24.30 19.04
N TRP A 56 1.73 -24.44 19.24
CA TRP A 56 2.74 -23.99 18.27
C TRP A 56 2.59 -24.67 16.91
N LYS A 57 2.42 -26.00 16.89
CA LYS A 57 2.24 -26.77 15.64
C LYS A 57 0.96 -26.33 14.91
N GLU A 58 -0.15 -26.16 15.62
CA GLU A 58 -1.43 -25.74 15.03
C GLU A 58 -1.37 -24.29 14.52
N ARG A 59 -0.81 -23.37 15.30
CA ARG A 59 -0.68 -21.96 14.92
C ARG A 59 0.24 -21.79 13.71
N ALA A 60 1.37 -22.48 13.69
CA ALA A 60 2.32 -22.45 12.58
C ALA A 60 1.67 -22.98 11.28
N LEU A 61 0.91 -24.07 11.35
CA LEU A 61 0.16 -24.60 10.20
C LEU A 61 -0.88 -23.62 9.67
N ASN A 62 -1.65 -22.98 10.56
CA ASN A 62 -2.67 -22.00 10.16
C ASN A 62 -2.04 -20.80 9.45
N LEU A 63 -0.93 -20.29 9.96
CA LEU A 63 -0.19 -19.19 9.34
C LEU A 63 0.45 -19.57 8.01
N ASP A 64 0.99 -20.78 7.89
CA ASP A 64 1.56 -21.29 6.64
C ASP A 64 0.48 -21.48 5.55
N ARG A 65 -0.69 -22.02 5.92
CA ARG A 65 -1.87 -22.12 5.04
C ARG A 65 -2.37 -20.73 4.63
N ALA A 66 -2.50 -19.81 5.58
CA ALA A 66 -2.90 -18.43 5.30
C ALA A 66 -1.90 -17.72 4.38
N TRP A 67 -0.60 -17.94 4.59
CA TRP A 67 0.45 -17.40 3.73
C TRP A 67 0.34 -17.96 2.31
N ARG A 68 0.19 -19.28 2.12
CA ARG A 68 -0.01 -19.86 0.78
C ARG A 68 -1.27 -19.35 0.08
N LYS A 69 -2.39 -19.24 0.80
CA LYS A 69 -3.62 -18.64 0.26
C LYS A 69 -3.44 -17.16 -0.13
N SER A 70 -2.56 -16.43 0.56
CA SER A 70 -2.22 -15.06 0.19
C SER A 70 -1.26 -15.00 -1.00
N GLN A 71 -0.36 -15.97 -1.15
CA GLN A 71 0.58 -16.04 -2.28
C GLN A 71 -0.14 -16.25 -3.62
N THR A 72 -1.21 -17.06 -3.66
CA THR A 72 -2.01 -17.23 -4.90
C THR A 72 -2.64 -15.91 -5.36
N LYS A 73 -3.05 -15.05 -4.42
CA LYS A 73 -3.61 -13.71 -4.70
C LYS A 73 -2.52 -12.69 -5.07
N ARG A 74 -1.31 -12.82 -4.53
CA ARG A 74 -0.18 -11.90 -4.79
C ARG A 74 0.53 -12.16 -6.12
N ASN A 75 0.53 -13.41 -6.59
CA ASN A 75 1.14 -13.77 -7.87
C ASN A 75 0.28 -13.33 -9.08
N VAL A 76 -0.95 -12.86 -8.83
CA VAL A 76 -1.69 -12.06 -9.80
C VAL A 76 -1.03 -10.68 -9.80
N LYS A 77 -0.10 -10.46 -10.74
CA LYS A 77 0.42 -9.11 -11.00
C LYS A 77 -0.80 -8.22 -11.26
N PRO A 78 -1.04 -7.17 -10.46
CA PRO A 78 -2.06 -6.20 -10.83
C PRO A 78 -1.69 -5.70 -12.21
N GLU A 79 -2.67 -5.69 -13.13
CA GLU A 79 -2.48 -5.18 -14.48
C GLU A 79 -2.02 -3.73 -14.37
N VAL A 80 -0.70 -3.52 -14.47
CA VAL A 80 -0.10 -2.21 -14.32
C VAL A 80 -0.48 -1.45 -15.58
N LYS A 81 -1.54 -0.65 -15.51
CA LYS A 81 -1.87 0.29 -16.58
C LYS A 81 -0.60 1.10 -16.86
N PRO A 82 -0.17 1.22 -18.13
CA PRO A 82 1.02 1.98 -18.47
C PRO A 82 0.95 3.35 -17.81
N PHE A 83 2.01 3.73 -17.10
CA PHE A 83 2.13 5.06 -16.52
C PHE A 83 2.06 6.07 -17.66
N THR A 84 0.91 6.71 -17.84
CA THR A 84 0.79 7.88 -18.69
C THR A 84 1.27 9.06 -17.87
N PRO A 85 2.43 9.68 -18.19
CA PRO A 85 2.83 10.89 -17.50
C PRO A 85 1.72 11.92 -17.69
N TYR A 86 1.16 12.40 -16.58
CA TYR A 86 0.17 13.46 -16.59
C TYR A 86 0.84 14.73 -17.15
N ARG A 87 0.68 14.96 -18.45
CA ARG A 87 0.98 16.26 -19.05
C ARG A 87 -0.12 17.21 -18.59
N LYS A 88 0.25 18.17 -17.73
CA LYS A 88 -0.62 19.32 -17.45
C LYS A 88 -0.99 19.94 -18.81
N PRO A 89 -2.29 20.15 -19.11
CA PRO A 89 -2.67 20.88 -20.31
C PRO A 89 -2.01 22.26 -20.23
N GLU A 90 -1.29 22.64 -21.29
CA GLU A 90 -0.70 23.97 -21.36
C GLU A 90 -1.82 25.00 -21.28
N PRO A 91 -1.67 26.05 -20.44
CA PRO A 91 -2.62 27.14 -20.43
C PRO A 91 -2.68 27.76 -21.83
N LYS A 92 -3.88 27.86 -22.41
CA LYS A 92 -4.09 28.52 -23.71
C LYS A 92 -3.49 29.93 -23.64
N ARG A 93 -2.55 30.23 -24.54
CA ARG A 93 -1.91 31.56 -24.66
C ARG A 93 -3.00 32.60 -24.89
N ASP A 94 -3.04 33.63 -24.04
CA ASP A 94 -4.02 34.71 -24.12
C ASP A 94 -3.87 35.41 -25.49
N PRO A 95 -4.95 35.54 -26.30
CA PRO A 95 -4.92 36.24 -27.59
C PRO A 95 -4.42 37.69 -27.50
N ASN A 96 -4.50 38.31 -26.32
CA ASN A 96 -4.04 39.67 -26.06
C ASN A 96 -2.69 39.73 -25.32
N ALA A 97 -2.02 38.60 -25.10
CA ALA A 97 -0.64 38.61 -24.61
C ALA A 97 0.28 39.12 -25.73
N MET A 98 0.92 40.26 -25.50
CA MET A 98 2.02 40.70 -26.36
C MET A 98 3.13 39.65 -26.32
N ASP A 99 3.45 39.07 -27.47
CA ASP A 99 4.56 38.14 -27.62
C ASP A 99 5.87 38.92 -27.49
N ILE A 100 6.60 38.68 -26.40
CA ILE A 100 7.95 39.24 -26.24
C ILE A 100 8.86 38.38 -27.11
N ASP A 101 9.30 38.92 -28.24
CA ASP A 101 10.28 38.26 -29.11
C ASP A 101 11.51 37.89 -28.27
N ARG A 102 11.82 36.60 -28.29
CA ARG A 102 13.01 36.09 -27.62
C ARG A 102 14.22 36.58 -28.43
N ILE A 103 15.02 37.46 -27.81
CA ILE A 103 16.30 37.93 -28.36
C ILE A 103 17.12 36.72 -28.84
N SER A 104 17.75 36.85 -30.02
CA SER A 104 18.57 35.79 -30.59
C SER A 104 19.76 35.48 -29.67
N VAL A 105 20.28 34.25 -29.74
CA VAL A 105 21.43 33.84 -28.91
C VAL A 105 22.67 34.69 -29.19
N GLU A 106 22.85 35.10 -30.44
CA GLU A 106 23.96 35.96 -30.89
C GLU A 106 23.83 37.37 -30.30
N GLU A 107 22.65 37.98 -30.42
CA GLU A 107 22.40 39.31 -29.87
C GLU A 107 22.48 39.32 -28.34
N GLN A 108 22.05 38.23 -27.69
CA GLN A 108 22.22 38.07 -26.25
C GLN A 108 23.71 38.06 -25.85
N GLN A 109 24.56 37.37 -26.60
CA GLN A 109 26.00 37.32 -26.33
C GLN A 109 26.67 38.67 -26.55
N ASP A 110 26.27 39.42 -27.58
CA ASP A 110 26.84 40.74 -27.84
C ASP A 110 26.43 41.76 -26.77
N LEU A 111 25.18 41.71 -26.30
CA LEU A 111 24.71 42.51 -25.18
C LEU A 111 25.44 42.13 -23.88
N MET A 112 25.75 40.84 -23.66
CA MET A 112 26.58 40.37 -22.55
C MET A 112 28.03 40.89 -22.64
N LYS A 113 28.67 40.76 -23.80
CA LYS A 113 30.08 41.18 -24.01
C LYS A 113 30.25 42.69 -23.90
N THR A 114 29.29 43.46 -24.41
CA THR A 114 29.34 44.93 -24.42
C THR A 114 28.85 45.57 -23.12
N GLY A 115 28.31 44.78 -22.17
CA GLY A 115 27.74 45.28 -20.93
C GLY A 115 26.50 46.17 -21.17
N SER A 116 25.75 45.87 -22.23
CA SER A 116 24.57 46.62 -22.63
C SER A 116 23.30 46.06 -21.98
N CYS A 117 22.31 46.92 -21.80
CA CYS A 117 21.06 46.56 -21.18
C CYS A 117 20.23 45.63 -22.08
N PHE A 118 19.83 44.45 -21.57
CA PHE A 118 18.93 43.55 -22.32
C PHE A 118 17.52 44.10 -22.60
N TYR A 119 17.16 45.24 -21.97
CA TYR A 119 15.85 45.87 -22.16
C TYR A 119 15.90 47.03 -23.18
N CYS A 120 16.87 47.94 -23.07
CA CYS A 120 16.98 49.10 -23.96
C CYS A 120 18.19 49.09 -24.90
N LYS A 121 19.03 48.06 -24.84
CA LYS A 121 20.25 47.85 -25.67
C LYS A 121 21.32 48.96 -25.53
N GLU A 122 21.19 49.85 -24.55
CA GLU A 122 22.17 50.89 -24.24
C GLU A 122 23.31 50.38 -23.35
N LYS A 123 24.53 50.83 -23.59
CA LYS A 123 25.73 50.48 -22.81
C LYS A 123 25.72 51.15 -21.44
N GLY A 124 26.41 50.55 -20.46
CA GLY A 124 26.69 51.15 -19.16
C GLY A 124 25.69 50.80 -18.04
N HIS A 125 24.66 50.01 -18.33
CA HIS A 125 23.76 49.48 -17.29
C HIS A 125 23.12 48.15 -17.69
N MET A 126 22.75 47.32 -16.72
CA MET A 126 22.01 46.06 -16.95
C MET A 126 20.49 46.28 -16.83
N ALA A 127 19.69 45.36 -17.36
CA ALA A 127 18.22 45.41 -17.32
C ALA A 127 17.60 45.52 -15.91
N LYS A 128 18.36 45.22 -14.84
CA LYS A 128 17.93 45.45 -13.45
C LYS A 128 17.95 46.93 -13.06
N ASN A 129 18.93 47.68 -13.57
CA ASN A 129 19.15 49.09 -13.25
C ASN A 129 18.76 49.99 -14.44
N CYS A 130 17.89 49.50 -15.32
CA CYS A 130 17.49 50.27 -16.49
C CYS A 130 16.57 51.42 -16.08
N PRO A 131 16.95 52.68 -16.38
CA PRO A 131 16.14 53.85 -16.02
C PRO A 131 14.77 53.85 -16.74
N LYS A 132 14.62 53.06 -17.81
CA LYS A 132 13.37 52.89 -18.55
C LYS A 132 12.42 51.83 -17.94
N LYS A 133 12.88 50.98 -17.02
CA LYS A 133 12.10 49.86 -16.46
C LYS A 133 11.11 50.25 -15.37
N GLY A 134 11.26 51.42 -14.76
CA GLY A 134 10.42 51.90 -13.65
C GLY A 134 9.13 52.63 -14.04
N ARG A 135 8.80 52.78 -15.34
CA ARG A 135 7.62 53.55 -15.80
C ARG A 135 6.41 52.68 -16.16
N MET A 136 6.17 51.57 -15.45
CA MET A 136 4.97 50.75 -15.65
C MET A 136 4.05 50.89 -14.42
N PRO A 137 2.74 51.12 -14.58
CA PRO A 137 1.80 51.07 -13.48
C PRO A 137 1.81 49.67 -12.86
N ALA A 138 1.77 49.59 -11.53
CA ALA A 138 1.79 48.33 -10.80
C ALA A 138 0.65 47.42 -11.28
N ARG A 139 0.98 46.24 -11.80
CA ARG A 139 -0.02 45.22 -12.16
C ARG A 139 -0.60 44.64 -10.87
N ASP A 140 -1.91 44.71 -10.73
CA ASP A 140 -2.69 44.00 -9.71
C ASP A 140 -2.52 42.48 -9.86
N LEU A 141 -1.51 41.93 -9.18
CA LEU A 141 -1.33 40.49 -9.06
C LEU A 141 -2.42 39.93 -8.14
N LYS A 142 -3.57 39.55 -8.71
CA LYS A 142 -4.65 38.88 -7.98
C LYS A 142 -4.12 37.54 -7.44
N LYS A 143 -3.97 37.45 -6.11
CA LYS A 143 -3.42 36.28 -5.40
C LYS A 143 -4.25 35.03 -5.72
N PRO A 144 -3.65 33.87 -6.06
CA PRO A 144 -4.42 32.68 -6.35
C PRO A 144 -5.11 32.17 -5.07
N GLU A 145 -6.41 31.95 -5.20
CA GLU A 145 -7.28 31.43 -4.14
C GLU A 145 -6.84 30.01 -3.77
N ARG A 146 -6.62 29.78 -2.47
CA ARG A 146 -6.17 28.48 -1.97
C ARG A 146 -7.34 27.49 -2.09
N ARG A 147 -7.17 26.47 -2.92
CA ARG A 147 -8.12 25.36 -3.02
C ARG A 147 -8.19 24.62 -1.69
N ASN A 148 -9.36 24.66 -1.04
CA ASN A 148 -9.67 23.78 0.09
C ASN A 148 -9.88 22.36 -0.44
N ILE A 149 -8.98 21.46 -0.05
CA ILE A 149 -9.14 20.01 -0.22
C ILE A 149 -9.91 19.52 1.00
N ASN A 150 -11.22 19.31 0.83
CA ASN A 150 -12.00 18.58 1.84
C ASN A 150 -11.60 17.10 1.74
N PHE A 151 -10.95 16.60 2.78
CA PHE A 151 -10.63 15.19 2.93
C PHE A 151 -11.94 14.46 3.21
N ALA A 152 -12.53 13.87 2.17
CA ALA A 152 -13.73 13.06 2.31
C ALA A 152 -13.43 11.91 3.29
N ARG A 153 -14.14 11.89 4.42
CA ARG A 153 -14.18 10.75 5.32
C ARG A 153 -14.77 9.59 4.50
N THR A 154 -13.97 8.58 4.20
CA THR A 154 -14.47 7.35 3.59
C THR A 154 -15.39 6.69 4.61
N GLU A 155 -16.68 6.81 4.41
CA GLU A 155 -17.67 5.95 5.06
C GLU A 155 -17.43 4.54 4.49
N GLU A 156 -17.10 3.61 5.37
CA GLU A 156 -16.93 2.20 5.01
C GLU A 156 -18.26 1.72 4.39
N SER A 157 -18.27 1.52 3.08
CA SER A 157 -19.44 1.03 2.34
C SER A 157 -19.84 -0.34 2.87
N GLN A 158 -20.96 -0.40 3.57
CA GLN A 158 -21.57 -1.62 4.15
C GLN A 158 -21.92 -2.66 3.08
N ASP A 159 -21.95 -2.25 1.81
CA ASP A 159 -22.30 -3.04 0.63
C ASP A 159 -21.53 -4.37 0.54
N GLY A 160 -20.25 -4.41 0.94
CA GLY A 160 -19.45 -5.64 0.85
C GLY A 160 -19.66 -6.66 1.98
N VAL A 161 -20.17 -6.21 3.14
CA VAL A 161 -20.38 -7.07 4.32
C VAL A 161 -21.70 -7.81 4.22
N GLU A 162 -22.72 -7.14 3.67
CA GLU A 162 -24.07 -7.66 3.50
C GLU A 162 -24.12 -8.74 2.41
N ASP A 163 -23.37 -8.57 1.32
CA ASP A 163 -23.22 -9.58 0.27
C ASP A 163 -22.57 -10.87 0.78
N ALA A 164 -21.53 -10.76 1.63
CA ALA A 164 -20.87 -11.92 2.23
C ALA A 164 -21.79 -12.66 3.22
N TYR A 165 -22.60 -11.92 3.98
CA TYR A 165 -23.60 -12.50 4.89
C TYR A 165 -24.69 -13.25 4.10
N ASN A 166 -25.20 -12.64 3.03
CA ASN A 166 -26.21 -13.24 2.16
C ASN A 166 -25.70 -14.48 1.43
N GLU A 167 -24.42 -14.49 1.00
CA GLU A 167 -23.79 -15.65 0.37
C GLU A 167 -23.62 -16.82 1.35
N VAL A 168 -23.19 -16.54 2.59
CA VAL A 168 -23.11 -17.54 3.65
C VAL A 168 -24.50 -18.07 4.03
N GLN A 169 -25.51 -17.20 4.10
CA GLN A 169 -26.88 -17.58 4.44
C GLN A 169 -27.53 -18.43 3.34
N LYS A 170 -27.25 -18.13 2.07
CA LYS A 170 -27.66 -18.93 0.91
C LYS A 170 -26.97 -20.30 0.88
N ALA A 171 -25.69 -20.38 1.26
CA ALA A 171 -24.98 -21.64 1.40
C ALA A 171 -25.56 -22.49 2.54
N LEU A 172 -25.91 -21.87 3.67
CA LEU A 172 -26.57 -22.53 4.81
C LEU A 172 -27.97 -23.04 4.46
N SER A 173 -28.76 -22.31 3.65
CA SER A 173 -30.09 -22.76 3.20
C SER A 173 -30.03 -23.85 2.13
N SER A 174 -28.89 -24.01 1.45
CA SER A 174 -28.68 -25.06 0.44
C SER A 174 -28.22 -26.40 1.04
N LEU A 175 -27.81 -26.39 2.31
CA LEU A 175 -27.55 -27.60 3.09
C LEU A 175 -28.88 -28.09 3.67
N SER A 176 -29.18 -29.37 3.45
CA SER A 176 -30.44 -30.04 3.79
C SER A 176 -30.97 -29.69 5.20
N GLU A 177 -32.30 -29.66 5.33
CA GLU A 177 -33.04 -29.40 6.58
C GLU A 177 -32.52 -30.21 7.79
N GLU A 178 -31.95 -31.38 7.54
CA GLU A 178 -31.28 -32.24 8.55
C GLU A 178 -30.10 -31.55 9.27
N ASN A 179 -29.33 -30.70 8.59
CA ASN A 179 -28.18 -30.01 9.18
C ASN A 179 -28.59 -28.78 10.00
N TYR A 180 -29.71 -28.15 9.63
CA TYR A 180 -30.28 -27.02 10.37
C TYR A 180 -30.88 -27.48 11.71
N GLN A 181 -31.57 -28.62 11.71
CA GLN A 181 -32.12 -29.22 12.93
C GLN A 181 -31.01 -29.64 13.90
N LYS A 182 -29.92 -30.23 13.38
CA LYS A 182 -28.73 -30.62 14.16
C LYS A 182 -28.01 -29.42 14.79
N PHE A 183 -28.03 -28.27 14.14
CA PHE A 183 -27.47 -27.02 14.66
C PHE A 183 -28.34 -26.43 15.78
N GLN A 184 -29.67 -26.49 15.65
CA GLN A 184 -30.59 -26.07 16.71
C GLN A 184 -30.48 -26.95 17.96
N ASP A 185 -30.40 -28.28 17.80
CA ASP A 185 -30.27 -29.21 18.94
C ASP A 185 -28.98 -29.00 19.74
N LEU A 186 -27.88 -28.63 19.07
CA LEU A 186 -26.59 -28.31 19.70
C LEU A 186 -26.60 -26.99 20.49
N GLN A 187 -27.44 -26.02 20.10
CA GLN A 187 -27.59 -24.77 20.86
C GLN A 187 -28.41 -24.99 22.14
N THR A 188 -29.45 -25.82 22.08
CA THR A 188 -30.28 -26.16 23.26
C THR A 188 -29.48 -26.92 24.32
N GLN A 189 -28.48 -27.72 23.93
CA GLN A 189 -27.58 -28.42 24.87
C GLN A 189 -26.55 -27.51 25.55
N ARG A 190 -26.24 -26.33 24.99
CA ARG A 190 -25.27 -25.37 25.56
C ARG A 190 -25.91 -24.23 26.36
N GLY A 191 -27.23 -24.08 26.29
CA GLY A 191 -28.01 -23.06 27.00
C GLY A 191 -28.67 -23.54 28.29
N GLY A 192 -28.26 -24.69 28.84
CA GLY A 192 -28.74 -25.20 30.13
C GLY A 192 -27.73 -24.94 31.26
N PHE A 193 -27.69 -23.72 31.76
CA PHE A 193 -27.22 -23.37 33.10
C PHE A 193 -28.19 -22.35 33.70
#